data_AF-A0A3M7A7D2-F1
#
_entry.id   AF-A0A3M7A7D2-F1
#
_cell.length_a   1.000
_cell.length_b   1.000
_cell.length_c   1.000
_cell.angle_alpha   90.00
_cell.angle_beta   90.00
_cell.angle_gamma   90.00
#
_symmetry.space_group_name_H-M   'P 1'
#
loop_
_entity.id
_entity.type
_entity.pdbx_description
1 polymer ?
#
loop_
_entity_poly.entity_id
_entity_poly.type
_entity_poly.pdbx_seq_one_letter_code
_entity_poly.pdbx_strand_id
1 'polypeptide(L)' 'MGAQSVNQQVKMPVMPQQEHQDLSEAVQKPKETGEQAKNLATADDHKANPGPVMAENLGQPASKEELKKRAEELNKK' A
#
# COMPACT_ATOMS: atom_id res chain seq x y z
N MET A 1 -9.73 14.65 54.19
CA MET A 1 -9.14 15.63 53.26
C MET A 1 -7.99 14.94 52.54
N GLY A 2 -8.13 14.66 51.25
CA GLY A 2 -7.13 13.91 50.48
C GLY A 2 -7.73 13.33 49.20
N ALA A 3 -7.74 14.13 48.14
CA ALA A 3 -8.05 13.66 46.80
C ALA A 3 -6.85 12.88 46.27
N GLN A 4 -7.05 11.64 45.83
CA GLN A 4 -6.07 10.94 44.98
C GLN A 4 -6.81 10.29 43.82
N SER A 5 -6.64 10.96 42.69
CA SER A 5 -7.03 10.55 41.34
C SER A 5 -6.47 9.14 41.06
N VAL A 6 -7.35 8.14 41.06
CA VAL A 6 -7.02 6.80 40.58
C VAL A 6 -7.09 6.84 39.06
N ASN A 7 -5.91 6.77 38.46
CA ASN A 7 -5.65 6.65 37.02
C ASN A 7 -6.67 5.69 36.36
N GLN A 8 -7.64 6.25 35.64
CA GLN A 8 -8.38 5.48 34.66
C GLN A 8 -7.39 5.10 33.56
N GLN A 9 -6.87 3.87 33.65
CA GLN A 9 -6.23 3.21 32.53
C GLN A 9 -7.24 3.18 31.39
N VAL A 10 -7.09 4.09 30.43
CA VAL A 10 -7.73 3.98 29.12
C VAL A 10 -7.03 2.82 28.43
N LYS A 11 -7.45 1.60 28.77
CA LYS A 11 -7.03 0.37 28.12
C LYS A 11 -7.60 0.44 26.70
N MET A 12 -6.83 1.01 25.78
CA MET A 12 -7.15 0.93 24.37
C MET A 12 -7.30 -0.56 24.04
N PRO A 13 -8.40 -0.99 23.39
CA PRO A 13 -8.55 -2.37 23.00
C PRO A 13 -7.40 -2.73 22.06
N VAL A 14 -6.59 -3.72 22.45
CA VAL A 14 -5.66 -4.35 21.52
C VAL A 14 -6.50 -5.01 20.44
N MET A 15 -6.36 -4.52 19.21
CA MET A 15 -6.95 -5.16 18.05
C MET A 15 -6.36 -6.57 17.97
N PRO A 16 -7.18 -7.63 17.83
CA PRO A 16 -6.64 -8.96 17.58
C PRO A 16 -5.75 -8.86 16.34
N GLN A 17 -4.51 -9.31 16.45
CA GLN A 17 -3.63 -9.45 15.30
C GLN A 17 -4.28 -10.50 14.40
N GLN A 18 -4.98 -10.04 13.37
CA GLN A 18 -5.39 -10.93 12.28
C GLN A 18 -4.10 -11.44 11.67
N GLU A 19 -3.87 -12.75 11.81
CA GLU A 19 -2.94 -13.51 10.99
C GLU A 19 -3.05 -12.98 9.55
N HIS A 20 -1.92 -12.55 8.96
CA HIS A 20 -1.89 -12.13 7.57
C HIS A 20 -2.21 -13.36 6.71
N GLN A 21 -3.50 -13.58 6.43
CA GLN A 21 -3.91 -14.44 5.32
C GLN A 21 -3.25 -13.85 4.09
N ASP A 22 -2.41 -14.64 3.42
CA ASP A 22 -1.71 -14.26 2.20
C ASP A 22 -2.68 -13.56 1.24
N LEU A 23 -2.57 -12.24 1.11
CA LEU A 23 -3.42 -11.39 0.26
C LEU A 23 -3.29 -11.73 -1.24
N SER A 24 -2.58 -12.80 -1.57
CA SER A 24 -2.41 -13.32 -2.93
C SER A 24 -3.74 -13.74 -3.57
N GLU A 25 -4.73 -14.23 -2.81
CA GLU A 25 -6.03 -14.62 -3.37
C GLU A 25 -7.04 -13.46 -3.47
N ALA A 26 -6.91 -12.41 -2.65
CA ALA A 26 -7.85 -11.29 -2.62
C ALA A 26 -7.65 -10.26 -3.77
N VAL A 27 -6.57 -10.40 -4.55
CA VAL A 27 -6.21 -9.46 -5.63
C VAL A 27 -6.92 -9.78 -6.96
N GLN A 28 -7.64 -10.90 -7.10
CA GLN A 28 -8.10 -11.33 -8.43
C GLN A 28 -9.56 -11.81 -8.47
N LYS A 29 -10.52 -10.90 -8.26
CA LYS A 29 -11.78 -11.01 -9.01
C LYS A 29 -12.49 -9.66 -9.14
N PRO A 30 -12.48 -9.03 -10.32
CA PRO A 30 -13.42 -7.96 -10.62
C PRO A 30 -14.85 -8.48 -10.41
N LYS A 31 -15.65 -7.79 -9.60
CA LYS A 31 -17.09 -8.05 -9.55
C LYS A 31 -17.67 -7.61 -10.88
N GLU A 32 -18.05 -8.57 -11.72
CA GLU A 32 -18.71 -8.31 -13.00
C GLU A 32 -20.06 -7.63 -12.75
N THR A 33 -20.07 -6.29 -12.81
CA THR A 33 -21.29 -5.50 -13.01
C THR A 33 -21.35 -5.21 -14.51
N GLY A 34 -22.38 -5.76 -15.16
CA GLY A 34 -22.43 -6.18 -16.56
C GLY A 34 -22.28 -5.16 -17.69
N GLU A 35 -21.63 -4.01 -17.49
CA GLU A 35 -21.36 -3.06 -18.59
C GLU A 35 -19.96 -2.43 -18.55
N GLN A 36 -19.22 -2.55 -17.43
CA GLN A 36 -17.91 -1.91 -17.27
C GLN A 36 -16.73 -2.83 -17.63
N ALA A 37 -16.93 -4.14 -17.71
CA ALA A 37 -15.87 -5.13 -17.92
C ALA A 37 -15.25 -5.14 -19.33
N LYS A 38 -15.87 -4.48 -20.32
CA LYS A 38 -15.42 -4.54 -21.72
C LYS A 38 -14.24 -3.61 -22.04
N ASN A 39 -13.89 -2.69 -21.13
CA ASN A 39 -12.91 -1.63 -21.36
C ASN A 39 -11.75 -1.61 -20.33
N LEU A 40 -11.60 -2.63 -19.48
CA LEU A 40 -10.45 -2.70 -18.58
C LEU A 40 -9.24 -3.29 -19.28
N ALA A 41 -8.07 -2.72 -19.00
CA ALA A 41 -6.80 -3.32 -19.38
C ALA A 41 -6.64 -4.69 -18.71
N THR A 42 -6.32 -5.68 -19.50
CA THR A 42 -5.98 -7.04 -19.06
C THR A 42 -4.51 -7.11 -18.67
N ALA A 43 -4.12 -8.18 -17.97
CA ALA A 43 -2.72 -8.41 -17.64
C ALA A 43 -1.82 -8.55 -18.88
N ASP A 44 -2.38 -8.97 -20.02
CA ASP A 44 -1.64 -9.13 -21.27
C ASP A 44 -1.42 -7.80 -22.00
N ASP A 45 -2.27 -6.79 -21.78
CA ASP A 45 -2.09 -5.45 -22.35
C ASP A 45 -0.82 -4.76 -21.81
N HIS A 46 -0.37 -5.13 -20.60
CA HIS A 46 0.88 -4.65 -20.00
C HIS A 46 2.13 -5.44 -20.44
N LYS A 47 1.96 -6.53 -21.20
CA LYS A 47 3.07 -7.37 -21.70
C LYS A 47 3.48 -7.04 -23.13
N ALA A 48 2.79 -6.09 -23.78
CA ALA A 48 3.18 -5.63 -25.11
C ALA A 48 4.62 -5.12 -25.10
N ASN A 49 5.34 -5.30 -26.21
CA ASN A 49 6.71 -4.82 -26.33
C ASN A 49 6.69 -3.29 -26.14
N PRO A 50 7.35 -2.74 -25.12
CA PRO A 50 7.35 -1.29 -24.90
C PRO A 50 7.86 -0.61 -26.16
N GLY A 51 7.16 0.43 -26.59
CA GLY A 51 7.61 1.26 -27.71
C GLY A 51 8.97 1.89 -27.43
N PRO A 52 9.59 2.54 -28.43
CA PRO A 52 10.85 3.26 -28.23
C PRO A 52 10.75 4.18 -27.01
N VAL A 53 11.53 3.92 -25.97
CA VAL A 53 11.55 4.73 -24.76
C VAL A 53 12.36 5.99 -25.07
N MET A 54 11.73 7.15 -24.99
CA MET A 54 12.44 8.43 -24.96
C MET A 54 13.10 8.57 -23.59
N ALA A 55 14.32 8.04 -23.47
CA ALA A 55 15.09 8.07 -22.22
C ALA A 55 15.66 9.46 -21.88
N GLU A 56 15.43 10.44 -22.76
CA GLU A 56 15.94 11.80 -22.63
C GLU A 56 15.18 12.53 -21.51
N ASN A 57 15.92 13.09 -20.53
CA ASN A 57 15.41 13.79 -19.36
C ASN A 57 14.70 12.93 -18.27
N LEU A 58 14.85 11.60 -18.24
CA LEU A 58 14.24 10.76 -17.19
C LEU A 58 14.87 10.91 -15.78
N GLY A 59 15.85 11.80 -15.61
CA GLY A 59 16.57 11.98 -14.34
C GLY A 59 17.40 10.75 -13.95
N GLN A 60 18.11 10.84 -12.83
CA GLN A 60 18.82 9.69 -12.26
C GLN A 60 17.93 9.00 -11.21
N PRO A 61 17.98 7.66 -11.13
CA PRO A 61 17.30 6.96 -10.05
C PRO A 61 17.85 7.43 -8.71
N ALA A 62 16.97 7.59 -7.73
CA ALA A 62 17.38 7.99 -6.40
C ALA A 62 18.29 6.95 -5.74
N SER A 63 19.24 7.42 -4.95
CA SER A 63 20.17 6.57 -4.24
C SER A 63 19.48 5.73 -3.16
N LYS A 64 20.09 4.59 -2.82
CA LYS A 64 19.60 3.68 -1.76
C LYS A 64 19.41 4.40 -0.42
N GLU A 65 20.27 5.36 -0.10
CA GLU A 65 20.19 6.13 1.13
C GLU A 65 18.99 7.10 1.15
N GLU A 66 18.71 7.76 0.01
CA GLU A 66 17.54 8.64 -0.13
C GLU A 66 16.22 7.87 -0.08
N LEU A 67 16.20 6.65 -0.64
CA LEU A 67 15.05 5.75 -0.53
C LEU A 67 14.83 5.31 0.92
N LYS A 68 15.92 4.99 1.64
CA LYS A 68 15.84 4.59 3.05
C LYS A 68 15.30 5.71 3.95
N LYS A 69 15.81 6.94 3.80
CA LYS A 69 15.32 8.11 4.56
C LYS A 69 13.83 8.36 4.33
N ARG A 70 13.36 8.27 3.08
CA ARG A 70 11.93 8.40 2.76
C ARG A 70 11.08 7.30 3.36
N ALA A 71 11.57 6.06 3.37
CA ALA A 71 10.87 4.95 4.01
C ALA A 71 10.77 5.15 5.54
N GLU A 72 11.84 5.61 6.19
CA GLU A 72 11.85 5.90 7.63
C GLU A 72 10.91 7.04 8.02
N GLU A 73 10.73 8.05 7.15
CA GLU A 73 9.77 9.13 7.37
C GLU A 73 8.32 8.65 7.22
N LEU A 74 8.03 7.81 6.23
CA LEU A 74 6.69 7.25 6.02
C LEU A 74 6.25 6.30 7.15
N ASN A 75 7.16 5.51 7.70
CA ASN A 75 6.87 4.57 8.80
C ASN A 75 6.66 5.24 10.17
N LYS A 76 6.87 6.56 10.27
CA LYS A 76 6.65 7.33 11.50
C LYS A 76 5.26 7.99 11.55
N LYS A 77 4.45 7.85 10.50
CA LYS A 77 3.03 8.24 10.51
C LYS A 77 2.19 7.15 11.17
#